data_AF-T0MA86-F1
#
_entry.id   AF-T0MA86-F1
#
_cell.length_a   1.000
_cell.length_b   1.000
_cell.length_c   1.000
_cell.angle_alpha   90.00
_cell.angle_beta   90.00
_cell.angle_gamma   90.00
#
_symmetry.space_group_name_H-M   'P 1'
#
loop_
_entity.id
_entity.type
_entity.pdbx_description
1 polymer ?
#
loop_
_entity_poly.entity_id
_entity_poly.type
_entity_poly.pdbx_seq_one_letter_code
_entity_poly.pdbx_strand_id
1 'polypeptide(L)'
;MRIAGFISDQLTENPVKVNYTWYDKSSGIVQWNFENMGSTTRSFILLRGIEENHKVSEIYAFGNAFYPLYYKNFNVDFITKPEALVNVSPKANNAPLAVIENSDSTLLVAFLYTLSGGSRYSVLEGGWKGIEPGGIKIVLAKYAMTDNFSIKYDEKQCTLYNEESKTDYGCPENPFTVRSALMKINNSIKPLFNDRISVINDGKDGQML
;
A
#
# COMPACT_ATOMS: atom_id res chain seq x y z
N MET A 1 49.69 -3.77 14.68
CA MET A 1 48.58 -2.89 15.07
C MET A 1 47.80 -2.54 13.82
N ARG A 2 46.70 -3.26 13.53
CA ARG A 2 45.81 -2.98 12.40
C ARG A 2 44.63 -2.19 12.94
N ILE A 3 44.48 -0.95 12.49
CA ILE A 3 43.30 -0.14 12.76
C ILE A 3 42.22 -0.64 11.82
N ALA A 4 41.27 -1.40 12.35
CA ALA A 4 40.01 -1.69 11.68
C ALA A 4 39.22 -0.38 11.66
N GLY A 5 39.17 0.27 10.49
CA GLY A 5 38.25 1.37 10.25
C GLY A 5 36.84 0.81 10.27
N PHE A 6 36.05 1.27 11.24
CA PHE A 6 34.61 1.12 11.26
C PHE A 6 34.06 1.60 9.90
N ILE A 7 33.58 0.68 9.07
CA ILE A 7 32.63 1.01 8.03
C ILE A 7 31.36 1.37 8.81
N SER A 8 31.17 2.67 9.02
CA SER A 8 29.86 3.22 9.34
C SER A 8 28.87 2.56 8.38
N ASP A 9 27.90 1.83 8.91
CA ASP A 9 26.69 1.45 8.18
C ASP A 9 26.14 2.74 7.57
N GLN A 10 26.49 2.99 6.31
CA GLN A 10 25.89 4.07 5.56
C GLN A 10 24.40 3.71 5.52
N LEU A 11 23.58 4.62 6.04
CA LEU A 11 22.15 4.69 5.74
C LEU A 11 22.03 4.50 4.23
N THR A 12 21.73 3.27 3.80
CA THR A 12 21.58 2.97 2.39
C THR A 12 20.34 3.72 1.97
N GLU A 13 20.57 4.81 1.23
CA GLU A 13 19.52 5.63 0.64
C GLU A 13 18.50 4.69 -0.02
N ASN A 14 17.22 4.90 0.27
CA ASN A 14 16.18 4.07 -0.32
C ASN A 14 16.28 4.18 -1.85
N PRO A 15 16.62 3.10 -2.57
CA PRO A 15 16.89 3.19 -3.99
C PRO A 15 15.62 3.44 -4.81
N VAL A 16 14.44 3.34 -4.20
CA VAL A 16 13.18 3.59 -4.86
C VAL A 16 12.80 5.06 -4.71
N LYS A 17 12.58 5.74 -5.84
CA LYS A 17 12.08 7.11 -5.91
C LYS A 17 10.60 7.10 -6.27
N VAL A 18 9.88 8.09 -5.76
CA VAL A 18 8.50 8.36 -6.11
C VAL A 18 8.33 9.84 -6.46
N ASN A 19 7.54 10.12 -7.49
CA ASN A 19 6.99 11.44 -7.76
C ASN A 19 5.59 11.29 -8.40
N TYR A 20 4.95 12.40 -8.70
CA TYR A 20 3.72 12.41 -9.48
C TYR A 20 3.77 13.48 -10.57
N THR A 21 2.93 13.27 -11.58
CA THR A 21 2.60 14.26 -12.60
C THR A 21 1.08 14.29 -12.77
N TRP A 22 0.51 15.42 -13.17
CA TRP A 22 -0.90 15.48 -13.55
C TRP A 22 -1.12 14.73 -14.87
N TYR A 23 -1.96 13.69 -14.85
CA TYR A 23 -2.39 13.00 -16.07
C TYR A 23 -3.56 13.76 -16.71
N ASP A 24 -4.54 14.14 -15.89
CA ASP A 24 -5.62 15.05 -16.23
C ASP A 24 -6.00 15.85 -14.98
N LYS A 25 -5.48 17.07 -14.87
CA LYS A 25 -5.75 17.95 -13.72
C LYS A 25 -7.21 18.36 -13.61
N SER A 26 -7.91 18.52 -14.73
CA SER A 26 -9.31 18.97 -14.74
C SER A 26 -10.25 17.91 -14.15
N SER A 27 -9.91 16.64 -14.36
CA SER A 27 -10.61 15.49 -13.81
C SER A 27 -10.04 15.02 -12.46
N GLY A 28 -8.99 15.66 -11.93
CA GLY A 28 -8.36 15.26 -10.68
C GLY A 28 -7.63 13.92 -10.76
N ILE A 29 -6.96 13.64 -11.87
CA ILE A 29 -6.23 12.39 -12.11
C ILE A 29 -4.73 12.65 -12.12
N VAL A 30 -4.02 12.03 -11.17
CA VAL A 30 -2.56 12.03 -11.09
C VAL A 30 -2.00 10.73 -11.65
N GLN A 31 -0.77 10.79 -12.14
CA GLN A 31 0.05 9.64 -12.46
C GLN A 31 1.18 9.56 -11.43
N TRP A 32 1.18 8.50 -10.62
CA TRP A 32 2.30 8.16 -9.77
C TRP A 32 3.40 7.53 -10.60
N ASN A 33 4.64 7.96 -10.40
CA ASN A 33 5.80 7.38 -11.04
C ASN A 33 6.75 6.85 -9.99
N PHE A 34 7.11 5.58 -10.12
CA PHE A 34 8.06 4.90 -9.26
C PHE A 34 9.26 4.44 -10.08
N GLU A 35 10.44 4.57 -9.51
CA GLU A 35 11.69 4.11 -10.11
C GLU A 35 12.55 3.43 -9.06
N ASN A 36 12.86 2.16 -9.27
CA ASN A 36 13.85 1.46 -8.46
C ASN A 36 15.23 1.65 -9.10
N MET A 37 16.02 2.59 -8.60
CA MET A 37 17.38 2.87 -9.07
C MET A 37 18.40 1.83 -8.60
N GLY A 38 18.01 0.90 -7.73
CA GLY A 38 18.87 -0.15 -7.21
C GLY A 38 18.96 -1.34 -8.15
N SER A 39 19.84 -2.28 -7.83
CA SER A 39 20.03 -3.52 -8.60
C SER A 39 19.15 -4.69 -8.14
N THR A 40 18.38 -4.53 -7.07
CA THR A 40 17.63 -5.62 -6.44
C THR A 40 16.16 -5.27 -6.30
N THR A 41 15.31 -6.30 -6.33
CA THR A 41 13.85 -6.15 -6.17
C THR A 41 13.52 -5.53 -4.82
N ARG A 42 12.57 -4.59 -4.82
CA ARG A 42 12.08 -3.91 -3.62
C ARG A 42 10.56 -3.88 -3.63
N SER A 43 9.98 -4.19 -2.48
CA SER A 43 8.56 -4.01 -2.22
C SER A 43 8.36 -2.83 -1.28
N PHE A 44 7.33 -2.03 -1.53
CA PHE A 44 7.04 -0.82 -0.78
C PHE A 44 5.56 -0.43 -0.87
N ILE A 45 5.15 0.45 0.04
CA ILE A 45 3.84 1.11 0.01
C ILE A 45 4.04 2.60 -0.24
N LEU A 46 3.05 3.23 -0.89
CA LEU A 46 3.00 4.68 -1.07
C LEU A 46 2.28 5.32 0.11
N LEU A 47 2.90 6.31 0.75
CA LEU A 47 2.25 7.19 1.71
C LEU A 47 2.05 8.56 1.06
N ARG A 48 0.85 9.10 1.23
CA ARG A 48 0.47 10.41 0.69
C ARG A 48 -0.58 11.07 1.57
N GLY A 49 -0.66 12.38 1.47
CA GLY A 49 -1.71 13.22 2.04
C GLY A 49 -2.11 14.30 1.05
N ILE A 50 -2.76 15.33 1.54
CA ILE A 50 -3.18 16.51 0.77
C ILE A 50 -2.27 17.67 1.17
N GLU A 51 -1.76 18.41 0.19
CA GLU A 51 -1.06 19.68 0.41
C GLU A 51 -1.99 20.85 0.13
N GLU A 52 -2.13 21.74 1.11
CA GLU A 52 -2.89 22.97 0.99
C GLU A 52 -2.17 24.09 1.78
N ASN A 53 -1.93 25.24 1.14
CA ASN A 53 -1.26 26.38 1.77
C ASN A 53 0.07 26.03 2.47
N HIS A 54 0.90 25.20 1.82
CA HIS A 54 2.18 24.68 2.34
C HIS A 54 2.05 23.84 3.62
N LYS A 55 0.85 23.35 3.93
CA LYS A 55 0.60 22.39 5.00
C LYS A 55 0.20 21.06 4.40
N VAL A 56 0.79 19.99 4.92
CA VAL A 56 0.44 18.62 4.55
C VAL A 56 -0.52 18.07 5.59
N SER A 57 -1.62 17.46 5.14
CA SER A 57 -2.56 16.74 5.99
C SER A 57 -1.89 15.53 6.67
N GLU A 58 -2.65 14.82 7.50
CA GLU A 58 -2.23 13.48 7.91
C GLU A 58 -1.98 12.61 6.66
N ILE A 59 -0.83 11.94 6.63
CA ILE A 59 -0.45 11.03 5.54
C ILE A 59 -0.85 9.60 5.91
N TYR A 60 -1.35 8.86 4.93
CA TYR A 60 -1.79 7.49 5.12
C TYR A 60 -1.36 6.62 3.95
N ALA A 61 -1.42 5.30 4.14
CA ALA A 61 -1.05 4.33 3.12
C ALA A 61 -2.09 4.30 2.00
N PHE A 62 -1.65 4.47 0.74
CA PHE A 62 -2.53 4.36 -0.40
C PHE A 62 -3.11 2.94 -0.49
N GLY A 63 -4.42 2.84 -0.74
CA GLY A 63 -5.19 1.61 -0.64
C GLY A 63 -5.97 1.50 0.68
N ASN A 64 -5.44 2.01 1.80
CA ASN A 64 -6.05 1.80 3.12
C ASN A 64 -7.44 2.41 3.28
N ALA A 65 -7.73 3.50 2.56
CA ALA A 65 -9.01 4.21 2.71
C ALA A 65 -10.22 3.42 2.22
N PHE A 66 -10.07 2.70 1.09
CA PHE A 66 -11.21 2.19 0.31
C PHE A 66 -10.96 0.81 -0.30
N TYR A 67 -10.03 0.02 0.28
CA TYR A 67 -9.70 -1.31 -0.25
C TYR A 67 -10.87 -2.29 -0.38
N PRO A 68 -11.95 -2.26 0.46
CA PRO A 68 -13.06 -3.18 0.27
C PRO A 68 -13.72 -2.98 -1.10
N LEU A 69 -13.80 -1.72 -1.55
CA LEU A 69 -14.33 -1.36 -2.86
C LEU A 69 -13.38 -1.78 -3.99
N TYR A 70 -12.08 -1.50 -3.84
CA TYR A 70 -11.05 -1.96 -4.78
C TYR A 70 -11.12 -3.47 -5.01
N TYR A 71 -11.18 -4.23 -3.92
CA TYR A 71 -11.26 -5.68 -3.95
C TYR A 71 -12.54 -6.18 -4.61
N LYS A 72 -13.70 -5.60 -4.26
CA LYS A 72 -14.99 -6.08 -4.74
C LYS A 72 -15.30 -5.68 -6.19
N ASN A 73 -14.89 -4.48 -6.62
CA ASN A 73 -15.43 -3.85 -7.83
C ASN A 73 -14.38 -3.53 -8.91
N PHE A 74 -13.08 -3.51 -8.57
CA PHE A 74 -12.04 -2.99 -9.47
C PHE A 74 -10.97 -4.03 -9.84
N ASN A 75 -11.27 -5.32 -9.66
CA ASN A 75 -10.36 -6.43 -10.00
C ASN A 75 -8.97 -6.25 -9.37
N VAL A 76 -8.96 -5.81 -8.10
CA VAL A 76 -7.76 -5.67 -7.28
C VAL A 76 -7.71 -6.83 -6.32
N ASP A 77 -6.80 -7.77 -6.53
CA ASP A 77 -6.66 -8.92 -5.65
C ASP A 77 -5.65 -8.69 -4.53
N PHE A 78 -5.82 -9.47 -3.44
CA PHE A 78 -4.78 -9.62 -2.43
C PHE A 78 -3.68 -10.54 -2.95
N ILE A 79 -2.45 -10.05 -2.98
CA ILE A 79 -1.32 -10.85 -3.45
C ILE A 79 -0.85 -11.81 -2.38
N THR A 80 -0.44 -13.01 -2.76
CA THR A 80 0.08 -14.02 -1.82
C THR A 80 1.60 -14.00 -1.69
N LYS A 81 2.33 -13.50 -2.68
CA LYS A 81 3.79 -13.31 -2.68
C LYS A 81 4.16 -12.04 -3.46
N PRO A 82 5.11 -11.21 -3.02
CA PRO A 82 5.50 -10.03 -3.78
C PRO A 82 6.15 -10.42 -5.11
N GLU A 83 5.49 -10.04 -6.20
CA GLU A 83 5.97 -10.25 -7.56
C GLU A 83 6.20 -8.91 -8.24
N ALA A 84 7.27 -8.82 -9.02
CA ALA A 84 7.61 -7.57 -9.70
C ALA A 84 6.50 -7.16 -10.68
N LEU A 85 6.01 -5.94 -10.52
CA LEU A 85 4.97 -5.39 -11.36
C LEU A 85 5.49 -5.15 -12.78
N VAL A 86 4.67 -5.52 -13.76
CA VAL A 86 4.92 -5.23 -15.17
C VAL A 86 4.34 -3.86 -15.50
N ASN A 87 5.18 -2.97 -16.04
CA ASN A 87 4.76 -1.64 -16.46
C ASN A 87 4.26 -1.67 -17.90
N VAL A 88 2.95 -1.81 -18.08
CA VAL A 88 2.30 -1.84 -19.41
C VAL A 88 1.95 -0.41 -19.85
N SER A 89 1.14 0.30 -19.06
CA SER A 89 0.84 1.71 -19.24
C SER A 89 0.17 2.28 -17.98
N PRO A 90 0.25 3.58 -17.70
CA PRO A 90 -0.40 4.18 -16.51
C PRO A 90 -1.87 3.79 -16.35
N LYS A 91 -2.62 3.70 -17.47
CA LYS A 91 -4.06 3.34 -17.49
C LYS A 91 -4.35 1.87 -17.24
N ALA A 92 -3.48 0.98 -17.70
CA ALA A 92 -3.67 -0.46 -17.61
C ALA A 92 -3.03 -1.06 -16.35
N ASN A 93 -2.09 -0.34 -15.77
CA ASN A 93 -1.37 -0.74 -14.58
C ASN A 93 -2.28 -0.65 -13.35
N ASN A 94 -2.18 -1.65 -12.49
CA ASN A 94 -2.78 -1.64 -11.16
C ASN A 94 -1.85 -2.36 -10.17
N ALA A 95 -1.95 -2.01 -8.89
CA ALA A 95 -1.20 -2.67 -7.83
C ALA A 95 -2.12 -3.62 -7.04
N PRO A 96 -1.63 -4.78 -6.60
CA PRO A 96 -2.39 -5.65 -5.72
C PRO A 96 -2.43 -5.09 -4.29
N LEU A 97 -3.36 -5.59 -3.48
CA LEU A 97 -3.43 -5.33 -2.06
C LEU A 97 -2.55 -6.33 -1.28
N ALA A 98 -2.09 -5.93 -0.11
CA ALA A 98 -1.49 -6.83 0.88
C ALA A 98 -1.88 -6.41 2.29
N VAL A 99 -1.81 -7.36 3.23
CA VAL A 99 -1.85 -7.07 4.66
C VAL A 99 -0.48 -6.59 5.09
N ILE A 100 -0.45 -5.43 5.74
CA ILE A 100 0.76 -4.76 6.21
C ILE A 100 0.78 -4.81 7.73
N GLU A 101 1.89 -5.25 8.30
CA GLU A 101 2.16 -5.18 9.74
C GLU A 101 3.06 -3.97 10.03
N ASN A 102 2.52 -3.05 10.82
CA ASN A 102 3.24 -1.88 11.34
C ASN A 102 4.31 -2.29 12.36
N SER A 103 5.20 -1.35 12.68
CA SER A 103 6.23 -1.55 13.72
C SER A 103 5.66 -1.80 15.13
N ASP A 104 4.40 -1.45 15.38
CA ASP A 104 3.66 -1.71 16.63
C ASP A 104 2.75 -2.94 16.55
N SER A 105 2.94 -3.79 15.53
CA SER A 105 2.17 -4.99 15.24
C SER A 105 0.70 -4.75 14.86
N THR A 106 0.26 -3.50 14.72
CA THR A 106 -1.06 -3.24 14.15
C THR A 106 -1.09 -3.62 12.67
N LEU A 107 -2.21 -4.15 12.22
CA LEU A 107 -2.40 -4.59 10.85
C LEU A 107 -3.25 -3.59 10.07
N LEU A 108 -2.88 -3.34 8.82
CA LEU A 108 -3.66 -2.55 7.88
C LEU A 108 -3.62 -3.17 6.48
N VAL A 109 -4.48 -2.73 5.58
CA VAL A 109 -4.42 -3.09 4.16
C VAL A 109 -3.91 -1.89 3.35
N ALA A 110 -3.03 -2.13 2.39
CA ALA A 110 -2.55 -1.11 1.46
C ALA A 110 -2.20 -1.72 0.09
N PHE A 111 -2.07 -0.88 -0.93
CA PHE A 111 -1.48 -1.28 -2.20
C PHE A 111 0.00 -1.61 -2.02
N LEU A 112 0.42 -2.76 -2.54
CA LEU A 112 1.82 -3.21 -2.51
C LEU A 112 2.46 -3.05 -3.88
N TYR A 113 3.48 -2.21 -3.96
CA TYR A 113 4.29 -2.03 -5.16
C TYR A 113 5.56 -2.86 -5.04
N THR A 114 5.84 -3.73 -6.00
CA THR A 114 7.09 -4.49 -6.05
C THR A 114 7.77 -4.23 -7.39
N LEU A 115 8.98 -3.69 -7.37
CA LEU A 115 9.74 -3.30 -8.56
C LEU A 115 11.06 -4.07 -8.61
N SER A 116 11.37 -4.69 -9.75
CA SER A 116 12.70 -5.21 -10.05
C SER A 116 13.76 -4.10 -10.00
N GLY A 117 15.03 -4.47 -9.83
CA GLY A 117 16.13 -3.51 -9.92
C GLY A 117 16.17 -2.83 -11.30
N GLY A 118 16.39 -1.52 -11.34
CA GLY A 118 16.42 -0.71 -12.56
C GLY A 118 15.07 -0.51 -13.24
N SER A 119 13.96 -1.00 -12.66
CA SER A 119 12.64 -0.89 -13.30
C SER A 119 11.91 0.40 -12.91
N ARG A 120 10.98 0.79 -13.78
CA ARG A 120 10.04 1.89 -13.56
C ARG A 120 8.62 1.36 -13.60
N TYR A 121 7.74 1.96 -12.81
CA TYR A 121 6.32 1.65 -12.80
C TYR A 121 5.51 2.95 -12.69
N SER A 122 4.35 2.99 -13.33
CA SER A 122 3.46 4.14 -13.23
C SER A 122 2.01 3.71 -13.13
N VAL A 123 1.19 4.44 -12.38
CA VAL A 123 -0.22 4.11 -12.21
C VAL A 123 -1.04 5.38 -12.02
N LEU A 124 -2.26 5.38 -12.54
CA LEU A 124 -3.19 6.49 -12.35
C LEU A 124 -3.92 6.39 -11.01
N GLU A 125 -4.19 7.55 -10.43
CA GLU A 125 -5.08 7.70 -9.29
C GLU A 125 -6.01 8.89 -9.50
N GLY A 126 -7.31 8.67 -9.31
CA GLY A 126 -8.33 9.74 -9.29
C GLY A 126 -8.59 10.28 -7.89
N GLY A 127 -9.48 11.26 -7.78
CA GLY A 127 -9.88 11.84 -6.48
C GLY A 127 -9.12 13.10 -6.09
N TRP A 128 -8.33 13.68 -6.99
CA TRP A 128 -7.52 14.87 -6.72
C TRP A 128 -8.14 16.18 -7.25
N LYS A 129 -9.46 16.21 -7.47
CA LYS A 129 -10.09 17.39 -8.06
C LYS A 129 -10.09 18.55 -7.06
N GLY A 130 -9.32 19.59 -7.36
CA GLY A 130 -9.22 20.81 -6.53
C GLY A 130 -8.28 20.69 -5.33
N ILE A 131 -7.49 19.61 -5.24
CA ILE A 131 -6.51 19.38 -4.18
C ILE A 131 -5.18 18.91 -4.80
N GLU A 132 -4.07 19.08 -4.09
CA GLU A 132 -2.74 18.65 -4.55
C GLU A 132 -2.20 17.52 -3.66
N PRO A 133 -1.51 16.51 -4.23
CA PRO A 133 -0.80 15.52 -3.43
C PRO A 133 0.33 16.11 -2.59
N GLY A 134 0.33 15.78 -1.29
CA GLY A 134 1.32 16.22 -0.31
C GLY A 134 1.94 15.07 0.47
N GLY A 135 3.06 15.35 1.16
CA GLY A 135 3.65 14.39 2.13
C GLY A 135 4.10 13.06 1.52
N ILE A 136 4.42 13.09 0.22
CA ILE A 136 4.68 11.89 -0.58
C ILE A 136 5.96 11.23 -0.10
N LYS A 137 5.84 9.97 0.29
CA LYS A 137 6.99 9.12 0.61
C LYS A 137 6.65 7.66 0.39
N ILE A 138 7.67 6.84 0.29
CA ILE A 138 7.51 5.39 0.29
C ILE A 138 8.04 4.80 1.59
N VAL A 139 7.47 3.65 1.96
CA VAL A 139 7.97 2.83 3.06
C VAL A 139 8.28 1.44 2.52
N LEU A 140 9.52 0.99 2.70
CA LEU A 140 9.92 -0.35 2.31
C LEU A 140 9.18 -1.39 3.14
N ALA A 141 8.68 -2.41 2.45
CA ALA A 141 7.92 -3.50 3.03
C ALA A 141 8.63 -4.82 2.77
N LYS A 142 8.79 -5.64 3.82
CA LYS A 142 9.47 -6.93 3.75
C LYS A 142 8.44 -8.05 3.88
N TYR A 143 8.50 -8.99 2.96
CA TYR A 143 7.68 -10.18 3.03
C TYR A 143 8.00 -10.99 4.28
N ALA A 144 6.97 -11.37 5.03
CA ALA A 144 7.09 -12.27 6.17
C ALA A 144 6.52 -13.65 5.86
N MET A 145 5.27 -13.72 5.40
CA MET A 145 4.56 -14.97 5.18
C MET A 145 3.35 -14.77 4.27
N THR A 146 2.70 -15.86 3.88
CA THR A 146 1.35 -15.87 3.33
C THR A 146 0.43 -16.53 4.35
N ASP A 147 -0.73 -15.94 4.62
CA ASP A 147 -1.73 -16.54 5.51
C ASP A 147 -3.17 -16.22 5.07
N ASN A 148 -4.14 -16.84 5.75
CA ASN A 148 -5.54 -16.47 5.70
C ASN A 148 -5.81 -15.40 6.77
N PHE A 149 -6.44 -14.31 6.36
CA PHE A 149 -6.80 -13.18 7.22
C PHE A 149 -8.30 -12.99 7.22
N SER A 150 -8.88 -12.86 8.41
CA SER A 150 -10.24 -12.33 8.59
C SER A 150 -10.15 -10.82 8.72
N ILE A 151 -10.87 -10.11 7.87
CA ILE A 151 -10.89 -8.64 7.80
C ILE A 151 -12.30 -8.18 8.12
N LYS A 152 -12.46 -7.54 9.28
CA LYS A 152 -13.62 -6.73 9.61
C LYS A 152 -13.29 -5.26 9.34
N TYR A 153 -13.75 -4.74 8.21
CA TYR A 153 -13.49 -3.37 7.81
C TYR A 153 -14.53 -2.39 8.39
N ASP A 154 -14.16 -1.11 8.52
CA ASP A 154 -15.11 -0.04 8.84
C ASP A 154 -16.03 0.23 7.64
N GLU A 155 -17.34 0.04 7.80
CA GLU A 155 -18.33 0.22 6.73
C GLU A 155 -18.34 1.63 6.13
N LYS A 156 -17.83 2.63 6.87
CA LYS A 156 -17.64 3.99 6.35
C LYS A 156 -16.74 4.05 5.12
N GLN A 157 -15.81 3.10 4.96
CA GLN A 157 -14.95 3.05 3.78
C GLN A 157 -15.79 2.95 2.49
N CYS A 158 -16.83 2.10 2.50
CA CYS A 158 -17.73 2.00 1.36
C CYS A 158 -18.57 3.26 1.17
N THR A 159 -19.19 3.73 2.24
CA THR A 159 -20.17 4.83 2.15
C THR A 159 -19.48 6.12 1.70
N LEU A 160 -18.32 6.44 2.28
CA LEU A 160 -17.53 7.61 1.91
C LEU A 160 -17.05 7.52 0.46
N TYR A 161 -16.58 6.36 -0.01
CA TYR A 161 -16.19 6.20 -1.41
C TYR A 161 -17.36 6.52 -2.36
N ASN A 162 -18.53 5.91 -2.13
CA ASN A 162 -19.71 6.12 -2.96
C ASN A 162 -20.20 7.58 -2.90
N GLU A 163 -20.14 8.22 -1.74
CA GLU A 163 -20.47 9.64 -1.56
C GLU A 163 -19.51 10.57 -2.31
N GLU A 164 -18.20 10.31 -2.25
CA GLU A 164 -17.15 11.11 -2.89
C GLU A 164 -17.17 10.94 -4.42
N SER A 165 -17.30 9.70 -4.89
CA SER A 165 -17.25 9.36 -6.32
C SER A 165 -18.60 9.44 -7.03
N LYS A 166 -19.70 9.66 -6.28
CA LYS A 166 -21.08 9.68 -6.80
C LYS A 166 -21.46 8.37 -7.50
N THR A 167 -21.08 7.25 -6.88
CA THR A 167 -21.38 5.89 -7.34
C THR A 167 -22.25 5.13 -6.34
N ASP A 168 -22.70 3.94 -6.73
CA ASP A 168 -23.45 3.02 -5.87
C ASP A 168 -22.86 1.60 -5.97
N TYR A 169 -21.57 1.48 -5.66
CA TYR A 169 -20.90 0.19 -5.67
C TYR A 169 -21.23 -0.60 -4.41
N GLY A 170 -21.43 -1.90 -4.58
CA GLY A 170 -21.61 -2.83 -3.47
C GLY A 170 -20.31 -3.06 -2.69
N CYS A 171 -20.47 -3.45 -1.43
CA CYS A 171 -19.36 -3.83 -0.55
C CYS A 171 -19.16 -5.36 -0.50
N PRO A 172 -17.97 -5.85 -0.15
CA PRO A 172 -17.79 -7.24 0.24
C PRO A 172 -18.50 -7.52 1.58
N GLU A 173 -18.70 -8.80 1.90
CA GLU A 173 -19.19 -9.22 3.23
C GLU A 173 -18.30 -8.67 4.35
N ASN A 174 -18.86 -8.44 5.54
CA ASN A 174 -18.13 -7.87 6.67
C ASN A 174 -18.38 -8.68 7.97
N PRO A 175 -17.41 -9.47 8.46
CA PRO A 175 -16.06 -9.65 7.94
C PRO A 175 -16.02 -10.49 6.65
N PHE A 176 -14.90 -10.40 5.92
CA PHE A 176 -14.56 -11.32 4.83
C PHE A 176 -13.17 -11.94 5.06
N THR A 177 -12.92 -13.09 4.44
CA THR A 177 -11.64 -13.79 4.52
C THR A 177 -10.86 -13.67 3.22
N VAL A 178 -9.56 -13.41 3.31
CA VAL A 178 -8.64 -13.40 2.17
C VAL A 178 -7.38 -14.18 2.47
N ARG A 179 -6.77 -14.75 1.43
CA ARG A 179 -5.40 -15.25 1.50
C ARG A 179 -4.46 -14.17 0.98
N SER A 180 -3.55 -13.70 1.83
CA SER A 180 -2.68 -12.55 1.52
C SER A 180 -1.25 -12.77 2.00
N ALA A 181 -0.30 -12.09 1.36
CA ALA A 181 1.01 -11.83 1.92
C ALA A 181 0.86 -10.92 3.14
N LEU A 182 1.66 -11.20 4.18
CA LEU A 182 1.96 -10.31 5.28
C LEU A 182 3.27 -9.59 4.97
N MET A 183 3.21 -8.26 4.90
CA MET A 183 4.35 -7.41 4.64
C MET A 183 4.68 -6.59 5.89
N LYS A 184 5.87 -6.74 6.45
CA LYS A 184 6.33 -5.97 7.61
C LYS A 184 6.97 -4.66 7.19
N ILE A 185 6.64 -3.59 7.89
CA ILE A 185 7.29 -2.30 7.75
C ILE A 185 7.91 -1.85 9.07
N ASN A 186 8.98 -1.06 8.99
CA ASN A 186 9.67 -0.52 10.18
C ASN A 186 9.13 0.85 10.62
N ASN A 187 8.05 1.31 10.01
CA ASN A 187 7.42 2.59 10.29
C ASN A 187 6.09 2.35 11.01
N SER A 188 5.77 3.21 11.97
CA SER A 188 4.40 3.29 12.49
C SER A 188 3.58 4.15 11.53
N ILE A 189 2.52 3.56 10.98
CA ILE A 189 1.54 4.24 10.14
C ILE A 189 0.20 4.12 10.84
N LYS A 190 -0.43 5.26 11.12
CA LYS A 190 -1.78 5.26 11.67
C LYS A 190 -2.77 4.77 10.59
N PRO A 191 -3.54 3.69 10.85
CA PRO A 191 -4.63 3.30 9.97
C PRO A 191 -5.65 4.44 9.87
N LEU A 192 -6.20 4.66 8.68
CA LEU A 192 -7.20 5.71 8.45
C LEU A 192 -8.56 5.31 9.05
N PHE A 193 -8.83 4.01 9.09
CA PHE A 193 -10.05 3.41 9.61
C PHE A 193 -9.73 2.37 10.70
N ASN A 194 -10.71 2.11 11.56
CA ASN A 194 -10.56 1.20 12.70
C ASN A 194 -10.86 -0.25 12.32
N ASP A 195 -10.19 -0.74 11.28
CA ASP A 195 -10.33 -2.11 10.82
C ASP A 195 -9.79 -3.10 11.84
N ARG A 196 -10.40 -4.28 11.91
CA ARG A 196 -9.92 -5.39 12.72
C ARG A 196 -9.49 -6.50 11.80
N ILE A 197 -8.19 -6.74 11.74
CA ILE A 197 -7.57 -7.76 10.92
C ILE A 197 -6.91 -8.78 11.84
N SER A 198 -7.16 -10.06 11.61
CA SER A 198 -6.54 -11.15 12.37
C SER A 198 -6.18 -12.32 11.46
N VAL A 199 -5.07 -12.98 11.78
CA VAL A 199 -4.72 -14.27 11.17
C VAL A 199 -5.76 -15.32 11.59
N ILE A 200 -6.19 -16.14 10.64
CA ILE A 200 -7.06 -17.30 10.91
C ILE A 200 -6.15 -18.47 11.24
N ASN A 201 -6.01 -18.77 12.53
CA ASN A 201 -5.31 -19.97 12.96
C ASN A 201 -6.20 -21.18 12.67
N ASP A 202 -5.88 -21.94 11.63
CA ASP A 202 -6.51 -23.23 11.33
C ASP A 202 -6.05 -24.29 12.37
N GLY A 203 -6.41 -24.10 13.65
CA GLY A 203 -6.50 -25.13 14.68
C GLY A 203 -5.37 -26.17 14.79
N LYS A 204 -4.09 -25.81 14.60
CA LYS A 204 -2.95 -26.70 14.90
C LYS A 204 -2.39 -26.56 16.32
N ASP A 205 -3.11 -25.93 17.22
CA ASP A 205 -2.87 -26.03 18.67
C ASP A 205 -3.80 -27.10 19.26
N GLY A 206 -3.41 -28.37 19.14
CA GLY A 206 -4.27 -29.48 19.59
C GLY A 206 -3.70 -30.90 19.52
N GLN A 207 -2.40 -31.09 19.30
CA GLN A 207 -1.74 -32.36 19.58
C GLN A 207 -0.50 -32.11 20.44
N MET A 208 -0.72 -32.08 21.75
CA MET A 208 0.31 -32.47 22.70
C MET A 208 0.59 -33.96 22.50
N LEU A 209 1.84 -34.30 22.18
CA LEU A 209 2.41 -35.60 22.51
C LEU A 209 2.90 -35.58 23.95
#